data_AF-A0A6J6QYJ2-F1
#
_entry.id   AF-A0A6J6QYJ2-F1
#
_cell.length_a   1.000
_cell.length_b   1.000
_cell.length_c   1.000
_cell.angle_alpha   90.00
_cell.angle_beta   90.00
_cell.angle_gamma   90.00
#
_symmetry.space_group_name_H-M   'P 1'
#
loop_
_entity.id
_entity.type
_entity.pdbx_description
1 polymer ?
#
loop_
_entity_poly.entity_id
_entity_poly.type
_entity_poly.pdbx_seq_one_letter_code
_entity_poly.pdbx_strand_id
1 'polypeptide(L)'
;MLSLLVNGVVRIEPTEGAKVAIAVHGGFVAMDSDNVRILAETAELSSDIDIERAQKALDKARVAGEDSPEALAAVHRAETRLKAAAAVTATGMHS
;
A
#
# COMPACT_ATOMS: atom_id res chain seq x y z
N MET A 1 -9.38 5.90 19.32
CA MET A 1 -8.16 5.06 19.23
C MET A 1 -7.17 5.72 18.27
N LEU A 2 -5.88 5.73 18.61
CA LEU A 2 -4.80 6.22 17.74
C LEU A 2 -3.72 5.14 17.64
N SER A 3 -3.23 4.85 16.45
CA SER A 3 -2.18 3.86 16.21
C SER A 3 -1.23 4.31 15.11
N LEU A 4 -0.03 3.72 15.10
CA LEU A 4 0.94 3.86 14.02
C LEU A 4 0.51 3.06 12.80
N LEU A 5 0.79 3.61 11.61
CA LEU A 5 0.62 2.95 10.33
C LEU A 5 1.98 2.49 9.82
N VAL A 6 2.09 1.22 9.48
CA VAL A 6 3.28 0.65 8.82
C VAL A 6 3.00 0.45 7.34
N ASN A 7 4.02 0.04 6.58
CA ASN A 7 3.83 -0.30 5.16
C ASN A 7 2.69 -1.30 4.98
N GLY A 8 1.69 -0.95 4.18
CA GLY A 8 0.50 -1.77 4.05
C GLY A 8 -0.42 -1.33 2.91
N VAL A 9 -1.44 -2.14 2.65
CA VAL A 9 -2.49 -1.80 1.68
C VAL A 9 -3.75 -1.43 2.45
N VAL A 10 -4.20 -0.19 2.27
CA VAL A 10 -5.54 0.23 2.72
C VAL A 10 -6.53 -0.14 1.62
N ARG A 11 -7.57 -0.90 1.97
CA ARG A 11 -8.70 -1.19 1.09
C ARG A 11 -9.92 -0.47 1.59
N ILE A 12 -10.54 0.31 0.71
CA ILE A 12 -11.80 0.99 0.96
C ILE A 12 -12.85 0.29 0.11
N GLU A 13 -13.91 -0.17 0.75
CA GLU A 13 -15.09 -0.73 0.10
C GLU A 13 -16.25 0.22 0.34
N PRO A 14 -16.50 1.17 -0.58
CA PRO A 14 -17.64 2.05 -0.47
C PRO A 14 -18.95 1.27 -0.50
N THR A 15 -20.00 1.79 0.14
CA THR A 15 -21.36 1.26 -0.01
C THR A 15 -21.89 1.42 -1.44
N GLU A 16 -21.36 2.42 -2.16
CA GLU A 16 -21.65 2.69 -3.57
C GLU A 16 -20.38 3.13 -4.31
N GLY A 17 -20.19 2.66 -5.54
CA GLY A 17 -19.01 2.98 -6.36
C GLY A 17 -17.93 1.90 -6.35
N ALA A 18 -16.77 2.24 -6.90
CA ALA A 18 -15.67 1.30 -7.08
C ALA A 18 -14.86 1.10 -5.79
N LYS A 19 -14.43 -0.14 -5.53
CA LYS A 19 -13.45 -0.44 -4.47
C LYS A 19 -12.13 0.28 -4.78
N VAL A 20 -11.47 0.77 -3.74
CA VAL A 20 -10.20 1.48 -3.85
C VAL A 20 -9.14 0.77 -3.03
N ALA A 21 -7.97 0.56 -3.62
CA ALA A 21 -6.78 0.09 -2.90
C ALA A 21 -5.69 1.17 -2.94
N ILE A 22 -5.04 1.39 -1.81
CA ILE A 22 -4.01 2.42 -1.63
C ILE A 22 -2.79 1.78 -0.96
N ALA A 23 -1.62 1.93 -1.57
CA ALA A 23 -0.35 1.60 -0.94
C ALA A 23 0.01 2.73 0.02
N VAL A 24 0.18 2.42 1.30
CA VAL A 24 0.59 3.38 2.33
C VAL A 24 1.94 3.03 2.92
N HIS A 25 2.73 4.05 3.23
CA HIS A 25 4.03 3.91 3.88
C HIS A 25 4.12 4.89 5.04
N GLY A 26 4.14 4.37 6.26
CA GLY A 26 4.24 5.20 7.48
C GLY A 26 2.98 6.01 7.79
N GLY A 27 3.01 6.70 8.93
CA GLY A 27 1.97 7.62 9.37
C GLY A 27 1.12 7.12 10.54
N PHE A 28 -0.13 7.59 10.59
CA PHE A 28 -1.03 7.38 11.73
C PHE A 28 -2.45 7.06 11.27
N VAL A 29 -3.15 6.26 12.07
CA VAL A 29 -4.60 6.04 11.95
C VAL A 29 -5.29 6.41 13.24
N ALA A 30 -6.32 7.25 13.13
CA ALA A 30 -7.18 7.68 14.21
C ALA A 30 -8.61 7.23 13.94
N MET A 31 -9.26 6.67 14.96
CA MET A 31 -10.66 6.27 14.90
C MET A 31 -11.42 6.85 16.09
N ASP A 32 -12.53 7.51 15.80
CA ASP A 32 -13.52 7.95 16.78
C ASP A 32 -14.91 7.57 16.28
N SER A 33 -15.80 7.16 17.19
CA SER A 33 -17.18 6.75 16.89
C SER A 33 -17.31 6.01 15.55
N ASP A 34 -17.74 6.72 14.50
CA ASP A 34 -17.99 6.19 13.15
C ASP A 34 -17.00 6.73 12.08
N ASN A 35 -15.96 7.46 12.49
CA ASN A 35 -14.97 8.05 11.60
C ASN A 35 -13.60 7.37 11.73
N VAL A 36 -12.99 7.08 10.59
CA VAL A 36 -11.59 6.68 10.48
C VAL A 36 -10.84 7.76 9.69
N ARG A 37 -9.76 8.29 10.26
CA ARG A 37 -8.84 9.23 9.61
C ARG A 37 -7.48 8.58 9.48
N ILE A 38 -6.94 8.57 8.27
CA ILE A 38 -5.61 8.03 7.96
C ILE A 38 -4.74 9.20 7.48
N LEU A 39 -3.62 9.41 8.16
CA LEU A 39 -2.61 10.39 7.79
C LEU A 39 -1.33 9.63 7.45
N ALA A 40 -1.15 9.30 6.17
CA ALA A 40 0.01 8.57 5.68
C ALA A 40 1.12 9.54 5.24
N GLU A 41 2.38 9.16 5.44
CA GLU A 41 3.52 9.94 4.91
C GLU A 41 3.61 9.82 3.40
N THR A 42 3.28 8.64 2.86
CA THR A 42 3.09 8.40 1.44
C THR A 42 1.87 7.55 1.22
N ALA A 43 1.05 7.94 0.25
CA ALA A 43 -0.13 7.21 -0.19
C ALA A 43 -0.18 7.22 -1.72
N GLU A 44 -0.23 6.04 -2.32
CA GLU A 44 -0.33 5.86 -3.78
C GLU A 44 -1.60 5.07 -4.09
N LEU A 45 -2.51 5.65 -4.87
CA LEU A 45 -3.67 4.93 -5.37
C LEU A 45 -3.20 3.81 -6.29
N SER A 46 -3.85 2.65 -6.20
CA SER A 46 -3.59 1.51 -7.10
C SER A 46 -3.61 1.87 -8.59
N SER A 47 -4.44 2.84 -9.01
CA SER A 47 -4.48 3.35 -10.38
C SER A 47 -3.24 4.14 -10.81
N ASP A 48 -2.52 4.71 -9.84
CA ASP A 48 -1.40 5.62 -10.08
C ASP A 48 -0.05 4.89 -9.96
N ILE A 49 -0.07 3.62 -9.53
CA ILE A 49 1.12 2.80 -9.36
C ILE A 49 1.61 2.30 -10.73
N ASP A 50 2.81 2.73 -11.11
CA ASP A 50 3.58 2.12 -12.19
C ASP A 50 4.12 0.76 -11.74
N ILE A 51 3.49 -0.31 -12.26
CA ILE A 51 3.80 -1.70 -11.90
C ILE A 51 5.20 -2.09 -12.35
N GLU A 52 5.64 -1.69 -13.54
CA GLU A 52 6.96 -2.05 -14.07
C GLU A 52 8.06 -1.41 -13.22
N ARG A 53 7.89 -0.13 -12.89
CA ARG A 53 8.80 0.59 -12.00
C ARG A 53 8.83 -0.03 -10.61
N ALA A 54 7.68 -0.41 -10.05
CA ALA A 54 7.61 -1.04 -8.74
C ALA A 54 8.30 -2.42 -8.73
N GLN A 55 8.14 -3.21 -9.78
CA GLN A 55 8.82 -4.50 -9.92
C GLN A 55 10.34 -4.32 -10.01
N LYS A 56 10.81 -3.40 -10.85
CA LYS A 56 12.25 -3.09 -10.97
C LYS A 56 12.84 -2.61 -9.64
N ALA A 57 12.09 -1.83 -8.86
CA ALA A 57 12.51 -1.39 -7.54
C ALA A 57 12.64 -2.56 -6.56
N LEU A 58 11.70 -3.52 -6.60
CA LEU A 58 11.75 -4.74 -5.79
C LEU A 58 12.97 -5.59 -6.15
N ASP A 59 13.21 -5.83 -7.43
CA ASP A 59 14.33 -6.65 -7.89
C ASP A 59 15.67 -6.01 -7.50
N LYS A 60 15.80 -4.70 -7.69
CA LYS A 60 16.99 -3.95 -7.26
C LYS A 60 17.21 -4.04 -5.75
N ALA A 61 16.14 -3.92 -4.95
CA ALA A 61 16.24 -3.99 -3.50
C ALA A 61 16.66 -5.39 -3.02
N ARG A 62 16.12 -6.45 -3.63
CA ARG A 62 16.52 -7.84 -3.31
C ARG A 62 17.97 -8.14 -3.68
N VAL A 63 18.43 -7.65 -4.84
CA VAL A 63 19.84 -7.82 -5.27
C VAL A 63 20.81 -7.07 -4.35
N ALA A 64 20.39 -5.92 -3.81
CA ALA A 64 21.21 -5.16 -2.86
C ALA A 64 21.38 -5.85 -1.49
N GLY A 65 20.64 -6.92 -1.23
CA GLY A 65 20.62 -7.63 0.05
C GLY A 65 19.65 -7.00 1.04
N GLU A 66 19.13 -7.80 1.97
CA GLU A 66 18.12 -7.41 2.97
C GLU A 66 18.73 -7.25 4.37
N ASP A 67 20.05 -7.02 4.43
CA ASP A 67 20.84 -7.09 5.67
C ASP A 67 20.79 -5.78 6.47
N SER A 68 20.09 -4.75 5.96
CA SER A 68 19.91 -3.47 6.63
C SER A 68 18.42 -3.11 6.76
N PRO A 69 18.04 -2.35 7.82
CA PRO A 69 16.69 -1.82 7.95
C PRO A 69 16.22 -1.02 6.73
N GLU A 70 17.12 -0.25 6.10
CA GLU A 70 16.83 0.55 4.92
C GLU A 70 16.52 -0.31 3.70
N ALA A 71 17.27 -1.41 3.51
CA ALA A 71 17.05 -2.32 2.40
C ALA A 71 15.73 -3.10 2.57
N LEU A 72 15.47 -3.62 3.78
CA LEU A 72 14.18 -4.24 4.12
C LEU A 72 13.01 -3.27 3.90
N ALA A 73 13.17 -2.00 4.29
CA ALA A 73 12.17 -0.98 4.06
C ALA A 73 11.92 -0.73 2.56
N ALA A 74 12.97 -0.77 1.72
CA ALA A 74 12.84 -0.64 0.28
C ALA A 74 12.07 -1.82 -0.34
N VAL A 75 12.38 -3.05 0.07
CA VAL A 75 11.64 -4.26 -0.33
C VAL A 75 10.17 -4.13 0.05
N HIS A 76 9.87 -3.86 1.33
CA HIS A 76 8.49 -3.73 1.81
C HIS A 76 7.71 -2.65 1.08
N ARG A 77 8.33 -1.50 0.77
CA ARG A 77 7.67 -0.44 0.01
C ARG A 77 7.33 -0.88 -1.42
N ALA A 78 8.24 -1.56 -2.11
CA ALA A 78 8.01 -2.05 -3.46
C ALA A 78 6.91 -3.14 -3.48
N GLU A 79 6.97 -4.09 -2.54
CA GLU A 79 5.94 -5.13 -2.42
C GLU A 79 4.56 -4.55 -2.10
N THR A 80 4.47 -3.57 -1.21
CA THR A 80 3.19 -2.94 -0.87
C THR A 80 2.55 -2.26 -2.09
N ARG A 81 3.35 -1.60 -2.95
CA ARG A 81 2.84 -1.04 -4.22
C ARG A 81 2.26 -2.13 -5.12
N LEU A 82 3.01 -3.21 -5.34
CA LEU A 82 2.56 -4.33 -6.17
C LEU A 82 1.29 -5.00 -5.60
N LYS A 83 1.23 -5.18 -4.28
CA LYS A 83 0.04 -5.72 -3.59
C LYS A 83 -1.18 -4.81 -3.76
N ALA A 84 -1.01 -3.49 -3.68
CA ALA A 84 -2.10 -2.54 -3.90
C ALA A 84 -2.59 -2.56 -5.35
N ALA A 85 -1.68 -2.55 -6.33
CA ALA A 85 -2.03 -2.65 -7.74
C ALA A 85 -2.82 -3.93 -8.07
N ALA A 86 -2.39 -5.08 -7.51
CA ALA A 86 -3.06 -6.36 -7.71
C ALA A 86 -4.45 -6.46 -7.04
N ALA A 87 -4.69 -5.70 -5.96
CA ALA A 87 -5.93 -5.77 -5.19
C ALA A 87 -7.16 -5.31 -5.99
N VAL A 88 -6.97 -4.41 -6.97
CA VAL A 88 -8.07 -3.96 -7.84
C VAL A 88 -8.34 -4.98 -8.95
N THR A 89 -7.29 -5.59 -9.52
CA THR A 89 -7.42 -6.60 -10.59
C THR A 89 -8.21 -7.84 -10.15
N ALA A 90 -8.02 -8.32 -8.92
CA ALA A 90 -8.74 -9.48 -8.38
C ALA A 90 -10.24 -9.23 -8.14
N THR A 91 -10.63 -7.97 -7.96
CA THR A 91 -12.04 -7.60 -7.73
C THR A 91 -12.86 -7.65 -9.02
N GLY A 92 -12.23 -7.51 -10.20
CA GLY A 92 -12.89 -7.66 -11.50
C GLY A 92 -13.20 -9.10 -11.92
N MET A 93 -12.77 -10.11 -11.15
CA MET A 93 -12.97 -11.53 -11.47
C MET A 93 -14.19 -12.17 -10.77
N HIS A 94 -15.00 -11.39 -10.04
CA HIS A 94 -16.21 -11.85 -9.34
C HIS A 94 -17.50 -11.21 -9.87
N SER A 95 -17.58 -10.91 -11.18
CA SER A 95 -18.82 -10.55 -11.86
C SER A 95 -19.35 -11.71 -12.70
#